data_AF-A0A0D2UP92-F1
#
_entry.id   AF-A0A0D2UP92-F1
#
_cell.length_a   1.000
_cell.length_b   1.000
_cell.length_c   1.000
_cell.angle_alpha   90.00
_cell.angle_beta   90.00
_cell.angle_gamma   90.00
#
_symmetry.space_group_name_H-M   'P 1'
#
loop_
_entity.id
_entity.type
_entity.pdbx_description
1 polymer ?
#
loop_
_entity_poly.entity_id
_entity_poly.type
_entity_poly.pdbx_seq_one_letter_code
_entity_poly.pdbx_strand_id
1 'polypeptide(L)'
;MTVADSNQAGLAAERMLSYESMTERQRELYDQVKKASGQLDLDDNQIGVAEAQAIAEALKVNTTLIKISLQENQIGDAGAQAIAEALRANTTLKELLLHLNQIGDAGAQAIAEALKVNNTLTDLYLDENQIGDGGAQAIAEALKANATLSYVHLKHNQIGDGGAWAIAEALRVNSTVTVLSLRHNQIGDGGAWAIAEALKVNKTLIRISLDGNQIGDAGAQAIAEALKVNTTLTLLFLSRNCFGVFGSQAIDEACKGKSGFQLFLRDQINPLAFSFLPRLASAEDIQAVLGMLTGGLELENQPASLPTLPTEMADLIMDKAHYWQGVEKIKREDFDVDTLKVTMPQGNSIRVKTIQVLRDWSERPKHTDDGAFDLTVRDEQGAVRHECTVHPTFVESNLALATIWPASTPILRQMREDWEVQVRPTFPRDVLFERLYVGYV
;
A
#
# COMPACT_ATOMS: atom_id res chain seq x y z
N MET A 1 -31.61 17.76 52.99
CA MET A 1 -31.11 16.37 52.94
C MET A 1 -31.23 15.91 51.51
N THR A 2 -30.36 16.41 50.62
CA THR A 2 -29.13 15.73 50.08
C THR A 2 -29.53 14.50 49.27
N VAL A 3 -29.56 14.49 47.93
CA VAL A 3 -28.48 14.76 46.94
C VAL A 3 -27.17 14.05 47.28
N ALA A 4 -27.20 12.72 47.17
CA ALA A 4 -26.06 11.85 46.94
C ALA A 4 -26.63 10.54 46.40
N ASP A 5 -26.29 10.20 45.14
CA ASP A 5 -26.29 8.84 44.52
C ASP A 5 -26.62 8.88 43.02
N SER A 6 -25.96 9.76 42.26
CA SER A 6 -25.98 9.67 40.80
C SER A 6 -24.71 10.20 40.15
N ASN A 7 -23.53 9.82 40.66
CA ASN A 7 -22.24 10.10 40.02
C ASN A 7 -21.19 9.03 40.37
N GLN A 8 -21.44 7.78 39.95
CA GLN A 8 -20.41 6.72 39.90
C GLN A 8 -20.63 5.80 38.69
N ALA A 9 -20.83 6.38 37.51
CA ALA A 9 -20.79 5.65 36.25
C ALA A 9 -20.03 6.46 35.21
N GLY A 10 -18.88 5.96 34.77
CA GLY A 10 -18.32 6.31 33.47
C GLY A 10 -17.18 7.33 33.41
N LEU A 11 -16.22 7.29 34.33
CA LEU A 11 -14.86 7.75 34.04
C LEU A 11 -13.93 6.55 34.18
N ALA A 12 -13.80 5.79 33.08
CA ALA A 12 -12.66 4.88 32.93
C ALA A 12 -11.43 5.77 32.83
N ALA A 13 -10.77 6.02 33.97
CA ALA A 13 -9.44 6.58 33.98
C ALA A 13 -8.55 5.63 33.17
N GLU A 14 -8.04 6.10 32.04
CA GLU A 14 -6.90 5.51 31.34
C GLU A 14 -5.81 5.29 32.40
N ARG A 15 -5.60 4.04 32.80
CA ARG A 15 -4.47 3.70 33.66
C ARG A 15 -3.23 3.91 32.81
N MET A 16 -2.55 5.04 33.01
CA MET A 16 -1.18 5.25 32.54
C MET A 16 -0.33 4.03 32.92
N LEU A 17 0.43 3.49 31.97
CA LEU A 17 1.30 2.35 32.18
C LEU A 17 2.41 2.73 33.18
N SER A 18 2.35 2.22 34.41
CA SER A 18 3.38 2.51 35.42
C SER A 18 4.61 1.65 35.20
N TYR A 19 5.81 2.18 35.47
CA TYR A 19 7.08 1.45 35.34
C TYR A 19 7.12 0.12 36.14
N GLU A 20 6.42 0.09 37.28
CA GLU A 20 6.28 -1.10 38.13
C GLU A 20 5.43 -2.20 37.46
N SER A 21 4.46 -1.80 36.63
CA SER A 21 3.58 -2.73 35.89
C SER A 21 4.17 -3.25 34.58
N MET A 22 5.28 -2.67 34.12
CA MET A 22 5.96 -3.07 32.89
C MET A 22 6.62 -4.45 33.01
N THR A 23 6.69 -5.18 31.89
CA THR A 23 7.58 -6.34 31.75
C THR A 23 9.04 -5.91 31.79
N GLU A 24 9.96 -6.87 31.91
CA GLU A 24 11.40 -6.59 31.85
C GLU A 24 11.80 -5.94 30.51
N ARG A 25 11.27 -6.45 29.39
CA ARG A 25 11.51 -5.89 28.06
C ARG A 25 10.97 -4.46 27.91
N GLN A 26 9.76 -4.20 28.42
CA GLN A 26 9.20 -2.85 28.42
C GLN A 26 10.06 -1.87 29.25
N ARG A 27 10.56 -2.29 30.42
CA ARG A 27 11.46 -1.46 31.23
C ARG A 27 12.79 -1.20 30.54
N GLU A 28 13.36 -2.21 29.89
CA GLU A 28 14.60 -2.07 29.12
C GLU A 28 14.45 -1.00 28.03
N LEU A 29 13.41 -1.11 27.20
CA LEU A 29 13.14 -0.14 26.12
C LEU A 29 12.79 1.23 26.69
N TYR A 30 11.99 1.30 27.76
CA TYR A 30 11.71 2.57 28.44
C TYR A 30 13.00 3.26 28.90
N ASP A 31 13.88 2.54 29.59
CA ASP A 31 15.12 3.12 30.13
C ASP A 31 16.11 3.49 29.02
N GLN A 32 16.17 2.71 27.94
CA GLN A 32 16.97 3.01 26.76
C GLN A 32 16.50 4.32 26.11
N VAL A 33 15.19 4.44 25.84
CA VAL A 33 14.61 5.65 25.26
C VAL A 33 14.76 6.84 26.21
N LYS A 34 14.49 6.67 27.51
CA LYS A 34 14.57 7.75 28.50
C LYS A 34 15.98 8.34 28.64
N LYS A 35 17.02 7.51 28.51
CA LYS A 35 18.43 7.94 28.63
C LYS A 35 19.04 8.39 27.31
N ALA A 36 18.40 8.10 26.18
CA ALA A 36 18.94 8.40 24.86
C ALA A 36 19.02 9.92 24.60
N SER A 37 20.05 10.31 23.85
CA SER A 37 20.31 11.68 23.45
C SER A 37 20.76 11.72 21.99
N GLY A 38 20.30 12.72 21.24
CA GLY A 38 20.59 12.81 19.81
C GLY A 38 19.75 11.83 19.01
N GLN A 39 20.28 10.64 18.72
CA GLN A 39 19.62 9.64 17.87
C GLN A 39 19.57 8.29 18.56
N LEU A 40 18.45 7.57 18.39
CA LEU A 40 18.27 6.21 18.87
C LEU A 40 17.69 5.34 17.74
N ASP A 41 18.29 4.18 17.53
CA ASP A 41 17.87 3.17 16.57
C ASP A 41 17.34 1.95 17.33
N LEU A 42 16.09 1.59 17.05
CA LEU A 42 15.37 0.43 17.57
C LEU A 42 14.71 -0.35 16.42
N ASP A 43 15.34 -0.34 15.24
CA ASP A 43 14.85 -1.05 14.07
C ASP A 43 14.93 -2.58 14.29
N ASP A 44 13.99 -3.36 13.73
CA ASP A 44 13.93 -4.83 13.84
C ASP A 44 14.12 -5.36 15.28
N ASN A 45 13.35 -4.81 16.23
CA ASN A 45 13.45 -5.13 17.66
C ASN A 45 12.23 -5.89 18.20
N GLN A 46 11.37 -6.40 17.31
CA GLN A 46 10.11 -7.08 17.63
C GLN A 46 9.21 -6.24 18.56
N ILE A 47 9.21 -4.92 18.37
CA ILE A 47 8.42 -3.98 19.16
C ILE A 47 6.95 -4.13 18.76
N GLY A 48 6.15 -4.71 19.66
CA GLY A 48 4.71 -4.77 19.55
C GLY A 48 4.02 -3.60 20.25
N VAL A 49 2.70 -3.71 20.41
CA VAL A 49 1.86 -2.68 21.06
C VAL A 49 2.32 -2.36 22.49
N ALA A 50 2.65 -3.38 23.28
CA ALA A 50 3.04 -3.21 24.69
C ALA A 50 4.40 -2.49 24.81
N GLU A 51 5.36 -2.85 23.98
CA GLU A 51 6.67 -2.20 23.91
C GLU A 51 6.57 -0.77 23.40
N ALA A 52 5.74 -0.52 22.38
CA ALA A 52 5.45 0.83 21.86
C ALA A 52 4.85 1.75 22.93
N GLN A 53 3.97 1.22 23.80
CA GLN A 53 3.44 1.96 24.96
C GLN A 53 4.55 2.35 25.95
N ALA A 54 5.49 1.45 26.24
CA ALA A 54 6.61 1.77 27.12
C ALA A 54 7.55 2.81 26.51
N ILE A 55 7.83 2.71 25.20
CA ILE A 55 8.60 3.71 24.45
C ILE A 55 7.89 5.06 24.49
N ALA A 56 6.57 5.10 24.28
CA ALA A 56 5.77 6.32 24.37
C ALA A 56 5.86 6.99 25.74
N GLU A 57 5.74 6.24 26.84
CA GLU A 57 5.91 6.78 28.19
C GLU A 57 7.32 7.34 28.44
N ALA A 58 8.35 6.72 27.86
CA ALA A 58 9.71 7.26 27.92
C ALA A 58 9.88 8.54 27.10
N LEU A 59 9.28 8.60 25.90
CA LEU A 59 9.29 9.79 25.04
C LEU A 59 8.60 11.00 25.70
N LYS A 60 7.56 10.79 26.51
CA LYS A 60 6.88 11.87 27.25
C LYS A 60 7.83 12.60 28.21
N VAL A 61 8.86 11.93 28.73
CA VAL A 61 9.82 12.50 29.70
C VAL A 61 11.22 12.75 29.13
N ASN A 62 11.54 12.20 27.96
CA ASN A 62 12.81 12.44 27.31
C ASN A 62 12.85 13.84 26.68
N THR A 63 13.88 14.62 27.04
CA THR A 63 14.09 16.00 26.57
C THR A 63 15.41 16.18 25.80
N THR A 64 16.01 15.10 25.31
CA THR A 64 17.33 15.13 24.65
C THR A 64 17.37 14.36 23.33
N LEU A 65 16.39 13.50 23.09
CA LEU A 65 16.27 12.71 21.88
C LEU A 65 15.70 13.58 20.75
N ILE A 66 16.39 13.58 19.63
CA ILE A 66 16.07 14.35 18.41
C ILE A 66 15.53 13.44 17.32
N LYS A 67 16.04 12.22 17.21
CA LYS A 67 15.63 11.22 16.23
C LYS A 67 15.39 9.88 16.91
N ILE A 68 14.29 9.23 16.55
CA ILE A 68 14.05 7.83 16.88
C ILE A 68 13.70 7.04 15.63
N SER A 69 14.35 5.90 15.45
CA SER A 69 14.03 4.91 14.42
C SER A 69 13.39 3.69 15.06
N LEU A 70 12.22 3.32 14.55
CA LEU A 70 11.40 2.20 15.01
C LEU A 70 11.01 1.29 13.83
N GLN A 71 11.81 1.27 12.76
CA GLN A 71 11.48 0.60 11.51
C GLN A 71 11.41 -0.91 11.67
N GLU A 72 10.71 -1.60 10.76
CA GLU A 72 10.68 -3.07 10.70
C GLU A 72 10.21 -3.71 12.03
N ASN A 73 9.16 -3.14 12.64
CA ASN A 73 8.57 -3.62 13.88
C ASN A 73 7.08 -3.97 13.71
N GLN A 74 6.37 -4.25 14.80
CA GLN A 74 4.98 -4.70 14.81
C GLN A 74 4.10 -3.75 15.64
N ILE A 75 4.36 -2.45 15.51
CA ILE A 75 3.73 -1.40 16.32
C ILE A 75 2.21 -1.38 16.11
N GLY A 76 1.76 -1.48 14.85
CA GLY A 76 0.35 -1.43 14.47
C GLY A 76 -0.35 -0.13 14.88
N ASP A 77 -1.67 -0.09 14.70
CA ASP A 77 -2.46 1.12 14.99
C ASP A 77 -2.45 1.50 16.48
N ALA A 78 -2.55 0.52 17.38
CA ALA A 78 -2.59 0.76 18.81
C ALA A 78 -1.24 1.26 19.36
N GLY A 79 -0.12 0.74 18.84
CA GLY A 79 1.20 1.26 19.19
C GLY A 79 1.43 2.66 18.61
N ALA A 80 0.97 2.93 17.38
CA ALA A 80 1.04 4.25 16.75
C ALA A 80 0.22 5.29 17.53
N GLN A 81 -0.94 4.90 18.08
CA GLN A 81 -1.72 5.75 18.98
C GLN A 81 -0.93 6.11 20.25
N ALA A 82 -0.26 5.15 20.89
CA ALA A 82 0.56 5.44 22.07
C ALA A 82 1.70 6.41 21.74
N ILE A 83 2.38 6.21 20.60
CA ILE A 83 3.44 7.12 20.12
C ILE A 83 2.86 8.52 19.85
N ALA A 84 1.67 8.60 19.25
CA ALA A 84 0.99 9.87 19.01
C ALA A 84 0.67 10.63 20.31
N GLU A 85 0.24 9.94 21.36
CA GLU A 85 0.07 10.55 22.68
C GLU A 85 1.39 11.11 23.23
N ALA A 86 2.51 10.41 23.01
CA ALA A 86 3.83 10.91 23.40
C ALA A 86 4.23 12.15 22.59
N LEU A 87 3.95 12.18 21.28
CA LEU A 87 4.24 13.34 20.43
C LEU A 87 3.51 14.61 20.89
N ARG A 88 2.33 14.50 21.49
CA ARG A 88 1.61 15.67 22.04
C ARG A 88 2.36 16.34 23.20
N ALA A 89 3.14 15.57 23.96
CA ALA A 89 3.90 16.06 25.12
C ALA A 89 5.38 16.29 24.82
N ASN A 90 5.96 15.53 23.89
CA ASN A 90 7.37 15.62 23.56
C ASN A 90 7.67 16.91 22.77
N THR A 91 8.67 17.66 23.22
CA THR A 91 9.06 18.95 22.63
C THR A 91 10.49 18.96 22.07
N THR A 92 11.08 17.79 21.80
CA THR A 92 12.48 17.71 21.34
C THR A 92 12.66 16.85 20.11
N LEU A 93 11.80 15.85 19.91
CA LEU A 93 11.85 14.96 18.77
C LEU A 93 11.53 15.72 17.49
N LYS A 94 12.42 15.57 16.50
CA LYS A 94 12.35 16.17 15.17
C LYS A 94 12.12 15.15 14.07
N GLU A 95 12.69 13.95 14.23
CA GLU A 95 12.62 12.87 13.25
C GLU A 95 12.00 11.61 13.87
N LEU A 96 10.93 11.11 13.26
CA LEU A 96 10.24 9.88 13.67
C LEU A 96 10.12 8.93 12.48
N LEU A 97 10.81 7.78 12.56
CA LEU A 97 10.83 6.74 11.53
C LEU A 97 10.01 5.52 11.97
N LEU A 98 8.90 5.28 11.27
CA LEU A 98 7.91 4.23 11.52
C LEU A 98 7.70 3.35 10.27
N HIS A 99 8.76 3.13 9.49
CA HIS A 99 8.69 2.27 8.30
C HIS A 99 8.33 0.83 8.65
N LEU A 100 7.59 0.13 7.79
CA LEU A 100 7.32 -1.31 7.97
C LEU A 100 6.78 -1.66 9.37
N ASN A 101 5.66 -1.03 9.76
CA ASN A 101 5.10 -1.18 11.11
C ASN A 101 3.62 -1.60 11.17
N GLN A 102 3.04 -1.98 10.02
CA GLN A 102 1.64 -2.41 9.91
C GLN A 102 0.65 -1.34 10.40
N ILE A 103 1.00 -0.06 10.24
CA ILE A 103 0.14 1.07 10.62
C ILE A 103 -0.91 1.27 9.52
N GLY A 104 -2.18 1.19 9.88
CA GLY A 104 -3.32 1.48 9.02
C GLY A 104 -3.83 2.91 9.18
N ASP A 105 -5.05 3.14 8.68
CA ASP A 105 -5.69 4.45 8.73
C ASP A 105 -5.92 4.97 10.15
N ALA A 106 -6.23 4.08 11.11
CA ALA A 106 -6.50 4.48 12.49
C ALA A 106 -5.21 4.97 13.19
N GLY A 107 -4.09 4.29 13.00
CA GLY A 107 -2.79 4.73 13.54
C GLY A 107 -2.31 6.02 12.87
N ALA A 108 -2.46 6.14 11.56
CA ALA A 108 -2.17 7.37 10.82
C ALA A 108 -3.03 8.56 11.31
N GLN A 109 -4.31 8.32 11.59
CA GLN A 109 -5.21 9.32 12.17
C GLN A 109 -4.75 9.76 13.56
N ALA A 110 -4.35 8.83 14.42
CA ALA A 110 -3.84 9.17 15.75
C ALA A 110 -2.58 10.06 15.67
N ILE A 111 -1.63 9.69 14.81
CA ILE A 111 -0.42 10.48 14.54
C ILE A 111 -0.82 11.87 14.03
N ALA A 112 -1.71 11.96 13.05
CA ALA A 112 -2.19 13.22 12.50
C ALA A 112 -2.81 14.15 13.56
N GLU A 113 -3.63 13.61 14.47
CA GLU A 113 -4.20 14.38 15.58
C GLU A 113 -3.16 14.85 16.61
N ALA A 114 -2.01 14.18 16.71
CA ALA A 114 -0.88 14.67 17.49
C ALA A 114 -0.12 15.77 16.76
N LEU A 115 0.07 15.65 15.44
CA LEU A 115 0.77 16.65 14.61
C LEU A 115 0.07 18.01 14.58
N LYS A 116 -1.24 18.07 14.78
CA LYS A 116 -1.98 19.34 14.89
C LYS A 116 -1.51 20.21 16.07
N VAL A 117 -0.94 19.60 17.11
CA VAL A 117 -0.46 20.30 18.32
C VAL A 117 1.04 20.19 18.52
N ASN A 118 1.69 19.16 17.98
CA ASN A 118 3.14 19.04 18.00
C ASN A 118 3.77 20.07 17.03
N ASN A 119 4.74 20.81 17.54
CA ASN A 119 5.44 21.88 16.81
C ASN A 119 6.96 21.67 16.80
N THR A 120 7.40 20.41 16.90
CA THR A 120 8.84 20.07 16.96
C THR A 120 9.23 19.07 15.90
N LEU A 121 8.32 18.17 15.52
CA LEU A 121 8.54 17.20 14.47
C LEU A 121 8.65 17.91 13.12
N THR A 122 9.74 17.65 12.42
CA THR A 122 10.05 18.17 11.08
C THR A 122 10.01 17.08 10.03
N ASP A 123 10.25 15.83 10.42
CA ASP A 123 10.39 14.70 9.51
C ASP A 123 9.57 13.51 10.01
N LEU A 124 8.62 13.09 9.17
CA LEU A 124 7.74 11.96 9.43
C LEU A 124 7.85 10.93 8.32
N TYR A 125 8.15 9.71 8.74
CA TYR A 125 8.46 8.58 7.90
C TYR A 125 7.48 7.45 8.18
N LEU A 126 6.50 7.29 7.29
CA LEU A 126 5.44 6.30 7.34
C LEU A 126 5.46 5.38 6.11
N ASP A 127 6.61 5.30 5.42
CA ASP A 127 6.76 4.43 4.25
C ASP A 127 6.48 2.96 4.62
N GLU A 128 5.96 2.17 3.67
CA GLU A 128 5.78 0.72 3.80
C GLU A 128 4.83 0.33 4.94
N ASN A 129 3.67 0.99 5.00
CA ASN A 129 2.59 0.72 5.95
C ASN A 129 1.29 0.39 5.19
N GLN A 130 0.15 0.38 5.89
CA GLN A 130 -1.17 0.01 5.36
C GLN A 130 -2.10 1.23 5.30
N ILE A 131 -1.54 2.42 5.05
CA ILE A 131 -2.30 3.68 5.05
C ILE A 131 -3.05 3.82 3.72
N GLY A 132 -4.38 3.88 3.79
CA GLY A 132 -5.26 4.15 2.67
C GLY A 132 -5.62 5.64 2.55
N ASP A 133 -6.70 5.91 1.81
CA ASP A 133 -7.22 7.25 1.61
C ASP A 133 -7.67 7.93 2.91
N GLY A 134 -8.20 7.17 3.87
CA GLY A 134 -8.66 7.69 5.16
C GLY A 134 -7.52 8.23 6.02
N GLY A 135 -6.41 7.48 6.12
CA GLY A 135 -5.23 7.91 6.84
C GLY A 135 -4.50 9.06 6.13
N ALA A 136 -4.42 9.01 4.79
CA ALA A 136 -3.89 10.13 4.00
C ALA A 136 -4.70 11.42 4.19
N GLN A 137 -6.03 11.32 4.26
CA GLN A 137 -6.91 12.45 4.57
C GLN A 137 -6.63 13.01 5.97
N ALA A 138 -6.45 12.16 6.98
CA ALA A 138 -6.13 12.62 8.32
C ALA A 138 -4.79 13.37 8.37
N ILE A 139 -3.76 12.82 7.73
CA ILE A 139 -2.45 13.47 7.59
C ILE A 139 -2.59 14.81 6.87
N ALA A 140 -3.36 14.88 5.78
CA ALA A 140 -3.61 16.11 5.06
C ALA A 140 -4.28 17.18 5.94
N GLU A 141 -5.29 16.83 6.73
CA GLU A 141 -5.91 17.75 7.69
C GLU A 141 -4.91 18.24 8.75
N ALA A 142 -4.00 17.39 9.20
CA ALA A 142 -2.92 17.81 10.09
C ALA A 142 -1.96 18.79 9.41
N LEU A 143 -1.57 18.55 8.15
CA LEU A 143 -0.68 19.43 7.39
C LEU A 143 -1.27 20.83 7.13
N LYS A 144 -2.61 20.98 7.09
CA LYS A 144 -3.25 22.30 7.01
C LYS A 144 -3.00 23.15 8.26
N ALA A 145 -2.84 22.52 9.43
CA ALA A 145 -2.64 23.19 10.71
C ALA A 145 -1.17 23.20 11.17
N ASN A 146 -0.42 22.16 10.84
CA ASN A 146 0.97 22.00 11.24
C ASN A 146 1.89 22.90 10.40
N ALA A 147 2.75 23.64 11.08
CA ALA A 147 3.69 24.59 10.48
C ALA A 147 5.16 24.22 10.77
N THR A 148 5.46 22.94 11.02
CA THR A 148 6.81 22.48 11.35
C THR A 148 7.28 21.32 10.51
N LEU A 149 6.38 20.44 10.05
CA LEU A 149 6.73 19.37 9.14
C LEU A 149 7.25 19.92 7.82
N SER A 150 8.41 19.40 7.43
CA SER A 150 9.10 19.69 6.17
C SER A 150 9.24 18.46 5.29
N TYR A 151 9.33 17.26 5.88
CA TYR A 151 9.50 15.99 5.18
C TYR A 151 8.37 15.04 5.55
N VAL A 152 7.61 14.61 4.54
CA VAL A 152 6.52 13.63 4.69
C VAL A 152 6.76 12.48 3.73
N HIS A 153 6.90 11.29 4.30
CA HIS A 153 7.26 10.07 3.60
C HIS A 153 6.13 9.03 3.74
N LEU A 154 5.45 8.75 2.62
CA LEU A 154 4.29 7.86 2.51
C LEU A 154 4.44 6.83 1.38
N LYS A 155 5.67 6.49 0.99
CA LYS A 155 5.99 5.47 -0.03
C LYS A 155 5.36 4.12 0.35
N HIS A 156 4.96 3.31 -0.64
CA HIS A 156 4.43 1.95 -0.42
C HIS A 156 3.31 1.91 0.63
N ASN A 157 2.26 2.69 0.38
CA ASN A 157 1.01 2.63 1.10
C ASN A 157 -0.12 2.31 0.10
N GLN A 158 -1.37 2.47 0.53
CA GLN A 158 -2.57 2.16 -0.25
C GLN A 158 -3.33 3.43 -0.64
N ILE A 159 -2.60 4.54 -0.82
CA ILE A 159 -3.19 5.86 -1.12
C ILE A 159 -3.64 5.90 -2.57
N GLY A 160 -4.92 6.10 -2.81
CA GLY A 160 -5.52 6.30 -4.12
C GLY A 160 -5.73 7.78 -4.46
N ASP A 161 -6.61 8.02 -5.42
CA ASP A 161 -6.97 9.36 -5.87
C ASP A 161 -7.62 10.20 -4.76
N GLY A 162 -8.39 9.58 -3.86
CA GLY A 162 -9.06 10.28 -2.75
C GLY A 162 -8.07 10.86 -1.74
N GLY A 163 -7.09 10.06 -1.32
CA GLY A 163 -6.04 10.50 -0.41
C GLY A 163 -5.09 11.50 -1.07
N ALA A 164 -4.74 11.29 -2.34
CA ALA A 164 -3.96 12.26 -3.11
C ALA A 164 -4.67 13.62 -3.24
N TRP A 165 -5.99 13.62 -3.43
CA TRP A 165 -6.79 14.84 -3.44
C TRP A 165 -6.74 15.57 -2.09
N ALA A 166 -6.90 14.86 -0.97
CA ALA A 166 -6.81 15.46 0.35
C ALA A 166 -5.42 16.09 0.59
N ILE A 167 -4.36 15.38 0.24
CA ILE A 167 -2.98 15.88 0.31
C ILE A 167 -2.81 17.12 -0.57
N ALA A 168 -3.35 17.12 -1.79
CA ALA A 168 -3.30 18.28 -2.67
C ALA A 168 -3.98 19.52 -2.04
N GLU A 169 -5.15 19.36 -1.43
CA GLU A 169 -5.83 20.45 -0.71
C GLU A 169 -5.01 20.96 0.47
N ALA A 170 -4.29 20.09 1.18
CA ALA A 170 -3.36 20.52 2.23
C ALA A 170 -2.17 21.30 1.66
N LEU A 171 -1.57 20.83 0.55
CA LEU A 171 -0.46 21.52 -0.12
C LEU A 171 -0.83 22.91 -0.63
N ARG A 172 -2.10 23.19 -0.95
CA ARG A 172 -2.51 24.55 -1.36
C ARG A 172 -2.30 25.59 -0.27
N VAL A 173 -2.42 25.19 1.01
CA VAL A 173 -2.36 26.10 2.16
C VAL A 173 -1.11 25.90 3.02
N ASN A 174 -0.54 24.69 3.04
CA ASN A 174 0.68 24.40 3.77
C ASN A 174 1.89 25.07 3.09
N SER A 175 2.73 25.69 3.92
CA SER A 175 3.91 26.45 3.50
C SER A 175 5.22 25.93 4.10
N THR A 176 5.22 24.70 4.63
CA THR A 176 6.37 24.15 5.36
C THR A 176 6.90 22.84 4.79
N VAL A 177 6.02 22.04 4.18
CA VAL A 177 6.42 20.81 3.49
C VAL A 177 7.22 21.17 2.24
N THR A 178 8.46 20.70 2.23
CA THR A 178 9.41 20.87 1.11
C THR A 178 9.64 19.55 0.37
N VAL A 179 9.39 18.43 1.04
CA VAL A 179 9.57 17.09 0.51
C VAL A 179 8.34 16.24 0.80
N LEU A 180 7.76 15.68 -0.27
CA LEU A 180 6.65 14.74 -0.19
C LEU A 180 6.97 13.49 -1.03
N SER A 181 6.97 12.31 -0.39
CA SER A 181 7.10 11.03 -1.09
C SER A 181 5.76 10.29 -1.07
N LEU A 182 5.19 10.06 -2.26
CA LEU A 182 3.99 9.27 -2.52
C LEU A 182 4.29 8.09 -3.46
N ARG A 183 5.56 7.68 -3.53
CA ARG A 183 6.01 6.60 -4.41
C ARG A 183 5.32 5.26 -4.10
N HIS A 184 5.05 4.45 -5.11
CA HIS A 184 4.40 3.13 -4.99
C HIS A 184 3.09 3.16 -4.19
N ASN A 185 2.21 4.07 -4.56
CA ASN A 185 0.82 4.10 -4.10
C ASN A 185 -0.10 3.74 -5.29
N GLN A 186 -1.40 4.05 -5.17
CA GLN A 186 -2.44 3.72 -6.14
C GLN A 186 -3.01 4.98 -6.80
N ILE A 187 -2.19 6.04 -6.92
CA ILE A 187 -2.61 7.34 -7.46
C ILE A 187 -2.75 7.23 -8.99
N GLY A 188 -3.94 7.50 -9.50
CA GLY A 188 -4.24 7.58 -10.92
C GLY A 188 -4.23 9.02 -11.45
N ASP A 189 -4.87 9.20 -12.61
CA ASP A 189 -4.99 10.51 -13.27
C ASP A 189 -5.74 11.54 -12.42
N GLY A 190 -6.75 11.12 -11.64
CA GLY A 190 -7.54 12.01 -10.80
C GLY A 190 -6.73 12.63 -9.66
N GLY A 191 -5.95 11.81 -8.95
CA GLY A 191 -5.06 12.27 -7.89
C GLY A 191 -3.88 13.07 -8.43
N ALA A 192 -3.30 12.66 -9.56
CA ALA A 192 -2.25 13.42 -10.25
C ALA A 192 -2.73 14.81 -10.68
N TRP A 193 -3.96 14.91 -11.20
CA TRP A 193 -4.58 16.20 -11.52
C TRP A 193 -4.74 17.08 -10.28
N ALA A 194 -5.21 16.54 -9.16
CA ALA A 194 -5.38 17.30 -7.92
C ALA A 194 -4.02 17.84 -7.42
N ILE A 195 -2.99 16.99 -7.40
CA ILE A 195 -1.62 17.38 -7.05
C ILE A 195 -1.11 18.47 -8.00
N ALA A 196 -1.35 18.34 -9.30
CA ALA A 196 -0.97 19.34 -10.29
C ALA A 196 -1.62 20.70 -10.01
N GLU A 197 -2.92 20.72 -9.70
CA GLU A 197 -3.61 21.97 -9.35
C GLU A 197 -3.09 22.60 -8.05
N ALA A 198 -2.65 21.79 -7.08
CA ALA A 198 -2.00 22.29 -5.88
C ALA A 198 -0.60 22.85 -6.18
N LEU A 199 0.18 22.18 -7.04
CA LEU A 199 1.50 22.65 -7.47
C LEU A 199 1.45 24.01 -8.18
N LYS A 200 0.37 24.35 -8.89
CA LYS A 200 0.24 25.67 -9.53
C LYS A 200 0.34 26.82 -8.51
N VAL A 201 -0.22 26.61 -7.31
CA VAL A 201 -0.31 27.63 -6.26
C VAL A 201 0.73 27.46 -5.16
N ASN A 202 1.13 26.24 -4.83
CA ASN A 202 2.11 25.97 -3.79
C ASN A 202 3.49 26.54 -4.17
N LYS A 203 4.12 27.25 -3.23
CA LYS A 203 5.42 27.92 -3.41
C LYS A 203 6.52 27.38 -2.50
N THR A 204 6.31 26.22 -1.88
CA THR A 204 7.19 25.69 -0.83
C THR A 204 7.70 24.28 -1.11
N LEU A 205 6.94 23.47 -1.85
CA LEU A 205 7.33 22.11 -2.19
C LEU A 205 8.47 22.12 -3.22
N ILE A 206 9.59 21.51 -2.85
CA ILE A 206 10.83 21.45 -3.62
C ILE A 206 10.95 20.10 -4.33
N ARG A 207 10.54 19.02 -3.66
CA ARG A 207 10.61 17.64 -4.15
C ARG A 207 9.29 16.91 -3.98
N ILE A 208 8.82 16.30 -5.06
CA ILE A 208 7.72 15.34 -5.02
C ILE A 208 8.08 14.06 -5.75
N SER A 209 7.85 12.92 -5.09
CA SER A 209 8.05 11.59 -5.68
C SER A 209 6.71 10.90 -5.88
N LEU A 210 6.40 10.60 -7.13
CA LEU A 210 5.18 9.94 -7.59
C LEU A 210 5.50 8.65 -8.38
N ASP A 211 6.73 8.11 -8.28
CA ASP A 211 7.08 6.88 -8.99
C ASP A 211 6.17 5.72 -8.59
N GLY A 212 5.98 4.73 -9.46
CA GLY A 212 5.30 3.49 -9.09
C GLY A 212 3.79 3.61 -8.85
N ASN A 213 3.16 4.70 -9.30
CA ASN A 213 1.73 4.93 -9.24
C ASN A 213 1.03 4.48 -10.54
N GLN A 214 -0.22 4.88 -10.73
CA GLN A 214 -1.07 4.52 -11.88
C GLN A 214 -1.38 5.72 -12.79
N ILE A 215 -0.47 6.70 -12.84
CA ILE A 215 -0.67 7.96 -13.58
C ILE A 215 -0.56 7.71 -15.08
N GLY A 216 -1.61 8.02 -15.84
CA GLY A 216 -1.66 7.93 -17.30
C GLY A 216 -1.32 9.26 -17.98
N ASP A 217 -1.51 9.30 -19.31
CA ASP A 217 -1.20 10.48 -20.13
C ASP A 217 -1.97 11.73 -19.67
N ALA A 218 -3.19 11.58 -19.15
CA ALA A 218 -4.00 12.71 -18.69
C ALA A 218 -3.43 13.34 -17.41
N GLY A 219 -3.03 12.52 -16.43
CA GLY A 219 -2.35 12.99 -15.22
C GLY A 219 -0.98 13.58 -15.52
N ALA A 220 -0.21 12.96 -16.42
CA ALA A 220 1.06 13.50 -16.91
C ALA A 220 0.90 14.88 -17.55
N GLN A 221 -0.13 15.05 -18.40
CA GLN A 221 -0.46 16.35 -18.99
C GLN A 221 -0.82 17.39 -17.92
N ALA A 222 -1.60 17.03 -16.90
CA ALA A 222 -1.96 17.95 -15.82
C ALA A 222 -0.70 18.42 -15.06
N ILE A 223 0.21 17.49 -14.73
CA ILE A 223 1.49 17.81 -14.09
C ILE A 223 2.32 18.72 -15.00
N ALA A 224 2.39 18.44 -16.31
CA ALA A 224 3.09 19.29 -17.27
C ALA A 224 2.54 20.74 -17.27
N GLU A 225 1.22 20.93 -17.26
CA GLU A 225 0.63 22.27 -17.16
C GLU A 225 0.97 22.98 -15.83
N ALA A 226 1.04 22.23 -14.72
CA ALA A 226 1.46 22.79 -13.44
C ALA A 226 2.93 23.22 -13.46
N LEU A 227 3.81 22.43 -14.07
CA LEU A 227 5.23 22.74 -14.19
C LEU A 227 5.48 24.02 -14.99
N LYS A 228 4.67 24.35 -16.00
CA LYS A 228 4.81 25.61 -16.74
C LYS A 228 4.72 26.86 -15.85
N VAL A 229 3.93 26.81 -14.78
CA VAL A 229 3.72 27.95 -13.86
C VAL A 229 4.41 27.80 -12.51
N ASN A 230 4.73 26.56 -12.09
CA ASN A 230 5.46 26.33 -10.86
C ASN A 230 6.95 26.63 -11.03
N THR A 231 7.49 27.37 -10.07
CA THR A 231 8.89 27.81 -10.04
C THR A 231 9.66 27.33 -8.81
N THR A 232 9.01 26.62 -7.88
CA THR A 232 9.61 26.16 -6.62
C THR A 232 10.07 24.71 -6.72
N LEU A 233 9.31 23.85 -7.39
CA LEU A 233 9.64 22.45 -7.56
C LEU A 233 10.92 22.34 -8.39
N THR A 234 11.89 21.61 -7.88
CA THR A 234 13.18 21.36 -8.54
C THR A 234 13.42 19.88 -8.81
N LEU A 235 12.66 19.00 -8.17
CA LEU A 235 12.88 17.57 -8.28
C LEU A 235 11.55 16.82 -8.34
N LEU A 236 11.29 16.19 -9.49
CA LEU A 236 10.08 15.44 -9.78
C LEU A 236 10.44 14.02 -10.21
N PHE A 237 9.86 13.04 -9.51
CA PHE A 237 9.98 11.64 -9.89
C PHE A 237 8.61 11.08 -10.30
N LEU A 238 8.55 10.48 -11.48
CA LEU A 238 7.37 9.94 -12.16
C LEU A 238 7.66 8.61 -12.85
N SER A 239 8.77 7.93 -12.53
CA SER A 239 9.13 6.65 -13.14
C SER A 239 8.13 5.57 -12.76
N ARG A 240 8.01 4.49 -13.54
CA ARG A 240 7.09 3.36 -13.20
C ARG A 240 5.62 3.77 -13.03
N ASN A 241 5.13 4.70 -13.84
CA ASN A 241 3.71 5.05 -13.98
C ASN A 241 3.12 4.43 -15.27
N CYS A 242 2.00 4.94 -15.78
CA CYS A 242 1.23 4.36 -16.89
C CYS A 242 1.11 5.27 -18.12
N PHE A 243 1.94 6.32 -18.22
CA PHE A 243 1.86 7.26 -19.34
C PHE A 243 2.79 6.89 -20.48
N GLY A 244 2.35 7.18 -21.70
CA GLY A 244 3.07 6.87 -22.92
C GLY A 244 4.02 7.97 -23.36
N VAL A 245 4.38 7.92 -24.65
CA VAL A 245 5.26 8.90 -25.28
C VAL A 245 4.66 10.31 -25.22
N PHE A 246 3.33 10.45 -25.29
CA PHE A 246 2.66 11.75 -25.24
C PHE A 246 2.79 12.40 -23.85
N GLY A 247 2.47 11.67 -22.77
CA GLY A 247 2.66 12.17 -21.41
C GLY A 247 4.13 12.51 -21.12
N SER A 248 5.06 11.66 -21.58
CA SER A 248 6.50 11.90 -21.44
C SER A 248 6.93 13.19 -22.13
N GLN A 249 6.54 13.39 -23.40
CA GLN A 249 6.84 14.60 -24.17
C GLN A 249 6.24 15.86 -23.54
N ALA A 250 5.02 15.79 -23.01
CA ALA A 250 4.39 16.92 -22.35
C ALA A 250 5.20 17.40 -21.14
N ILE A 251 5.65 16.47 -20.28
CA ILE A 251 6.45 16.80 -19.11
C ILE A 251 7.83 17.32 -19.52
N ASP A 252 8.49 16.66 -20.48
CA ASP A 252 9.79 17.10 -20.99
C ASP A 252 9.72 18.53 -21.54
N GLU A 253 8.71 18.83 -22.37
CA GLU A 253 8.48 20.17 -22.92
C GLU A 253 8.24 21.21 -21.81
N ALA A 254 7.45 20.87 -20.80
CA ALA A 254 7.19 21.76 -19.66
C ALA A 254 8.44 22.04 -18.80
N CYS A 255 9.43 21.14 -18.84
CA CYS A 255 10.69 21.29 -18.12
C CYS A 255 11.79 21.99 -18.95
N LYS A 256 11.60 22.15 -20.27
CA LYS A 256 12.59 22.84 -21.13
C LYS A 256 12.88 24.25 -20.60
N GLY A 257 14.16 24.53 -20.40
CA GLY A 257 14.63 25.82 -19.90
C GLY A 257 14.58 26.01 -18.37
N LYS A 258 14.09 25.04 -17.60
CA LYS A 258 14.18 25.08 -16.13
C LYS A 258 15.58 24.67 -15.67
N SER A 259 16.41 25.66 -15.32
CA SER A 259 17.74 25.42 -14.75
C SER A 259 17.65 24.73 -13.40
N GLY A 260 18.48 23.70 -13.18
CA GLY A 260 18.53 22.96 -11.91
C GLY A 260 17.35 22.02 -11.64
N PHE A 261 16.39 21.92 -12.57
CA PHE A 261 15.28 20.98 -12.45
C PHE A 261 15.73 19.56 -12.82
N GLN A 262 15.44 18.61 -11.94
CA GLN A 262 15.74 17.20 -12.11
C GLN A 262 14.43 16.43 -12.30
N LEU A 263 14.36 15.69 -13.40
CA LEU A 263 13.17 14.94 -13.81
C LEU A 263 13.53 13.47 -14.01
N PHE A 264 12.74 12.58 -13.42
CA PHE A 264 12.86 11.13 -13.57
C PHE A 264 11.54 10.57 -14.09
N LEU A 265 11.52 10.06 -15.33
CA LEU A 265 10.30 9.57 -16.01
C LEU A 265 10.48 8.19 -16.65
N ARG A 266 11.47 7.41 -16.21
CA ARG A 266 11.84 6.15 -16.87
C ARG A 266 10.87 5.01 -16.53
N ASP A 267 11.01 3.90 -17.24
CA ASP A 267 10.42 2.62 -16.84
C ASP A 267 8.88 2.66 -16.72
N GLN A 268 8.20 3.38 -17.61
CA GLN A 268 6.74 3.43 -17.64
C GLN A 268 6.15 2.06 -17.93
N ILE A 269 5.15 1.67 -17.14
CA ILE A 269 4.38 0.43 -17.24
C ILE A 269 3.32 0.61 -18.33
N ASN A 270 3.13 -0.41 -19.14
CA ASN A 270 2.05 -0.47 -20.12
C ASN A 270 0.70 -0.34 -19.39
N PRO A 271 -0.14 0.66 -19.72
CA PRO A 271 -1.41 0.90 -19.04
C PRO A 271 -2.37 -0.31 -19.13
N LEU A 272 -2.25 -1.13 -20.18
CA LEU A 272 -3.05 -2.35 -20.31
C LEU A 272 -2.71 -3.40 -19.26
N ALA A 273 -1.53 -3.37 -18.63
CA ALA A 273 -1.19 -4.31 -17.55
C ALA A 273 -2.29 -4.33 -16.48
N PHE A 274 -2.84 -3.18 -16.11
CA PHE A 274 -3.88 -3.10 -15.09
C PHE A 274 -5.26 -3.57 -15.57
N SER A 275 -5.54 -3.50 -16.88
CA SER A 275 -6.82 -3.96 -17.44
C SER A 275 -6.91 -5.49 -17.54
N PHE A 276 -5.75 -6.17 -17.58
CA PHE A 276 -5.66 -7.63 -17.55
C PHE A 276 -5.70 -8.21 -16.13
N LEU A 277 -5.74 -7.37 -15.10
CA LEU A 277 -5.86 -7.84 -13.74
C LEU A 277 -7.24 -8.44 -13.50
N PRO A 278 -7.33 -9.57 -12.79
CA PRO A 278 -8.60 -10.13 -12.44
C PRO A 278 -9.34 -9.24 -11.46
N ARG A 279 -10.67 -9.28 -11.55
CA ARG A 279 -11.54 -8.59 -10.59
C ARG A 279 -11.64 -9.45 -9.33
N LEU A 280 -11.02 -8.98 -8.26
CA LEU A 280 -11.20 -9.56 -6.94
C LEU A 280 -12.65 -9.34 -6.48
N ALA A 281 -13.25 -10.39 -5.93
CA ALA A 281 -14.58 -10.33 -5.35
C ALA A 281 -14.54 -10.76 -3.89
N SER A 282 -15.23 -10.01 -3.05
CA SER A 282 -15.53 -10.42 -1.69
C SER A 282 -16.55 -11.56 -1.68
N ALA A 283 -16.66 -12.25 -0.55
CA ALA A 283 -17.73 -13.23 -0.34
C ALA A 283 -19.13 -12.59 -0.51
N GLU A 284 -19.27 -11.31 -0.14
CA GLU A 284 -20.50 -10.54 -0.27
C GLU A 284 -20.84 -10.23 -1.73
N ASP A 285 -19.84 -9.88 -2.56
CA ASP A 285 -20.03 -9.65 -4.01
C ASP A 285 -20.55 -10.92 -4.69
N ILE A 286 -19.97 -12.08 -4.33
CA ILE A 286 -20.38 -13.38 -4.86
C ILE A 286 -21.80 -13.74 -4.42
N GLN A 287 -22.14 -13.51 -3.14
CA GLN A 287 -23.49 -13.74 -2.61
C GLN A 287 -24.52 -12.80 -3.25
N ALA A 288 -24.17 -11.53 -3.48
CA ALA A 288 -25.05 -10.57 -4.15
C ALA A 288 -25.32 -10.98 -5.60
N VAL A 289 -24.29 -11.41 -6.35
CA VAL A 289 -24.46 -11.91 -7.72
C VAL A 289 -25.29 -13.18 -7.74
N LEU A 290 -25.04 -14.14 -6.85
CA LEU A 290 -25.86 -15.36 -6.73
C LEU A 290 -27.31 -15.02 -6.36
N GLY A 291 -27.52 -14.07 -5.46
CA GLY A 291 -28.85 -13.56 -5.08
C GLY A 291 -29.59 -12.92 -6.25
N MET A 292 -28.91 -12.14 -7.08
CA MET A 292 -29.49 -11.55 -8.31
C MET A 292 -29.80 -12.59 -9.38
N LEU A 293 -28.93 -13.59 -9.56
CA LEU A 293 -29.12 -14.64 -10.56
C LEU A 293 -30.21 -15.64 -10.18
N THR A 294 -30.45 -15.83 -8.88
CA THR A 294 -31.51 -16.70 -8.35
C THR A 294 -32.80 -15.94 -8.06
N GLY A 295 -32.75 -14.61 -7.98
CA GLY A 295 -33.87 -13.71 -7.72
C GLY A 295 -34.59 -13.25 -8.99
N GLY A 296 -35.37 -14.14 -9.61
CA GLY A 296 -36.49 -13.73 -10.47
C GLY A 296 -37.66 -13.17 -9.65
N LEU A 297 -38.62 -12.51 -10.32
CA LEU A 297 -39.81 -11.79 -9.81
C LEU A 297 -40.81 -12.59 -8.91
N GLU A 298 -40.40 -13.65 -8.24
CA GLU A 298 -41.26 -14.58 -7.48
C GLU A 298 -40.95 -14.67 -5.97
N LEU A 299 -40.22 -13.72 -5.38
CA LEU A 299 -39.81 -13.77 -3.96
C LEU A 299 -40.43 -12.71 -3.03
N GLU A 300 -41.59 -12.14 -3.35
CA GLU A 300 -42.34 -11.35 -2.35
C GLU A 300 -43.07 -12.21 -1.30
N ASN A 301 -43.14 -13.55 -1.45
CA ASN A 301 -43.95 -14.42 -0.58
C ASN A 301 -43.34 -15.80 -0.19
N GLN A 302 -42.05 -15.90 0.14
CA GLN A 302 -41.44 -17.16 0.66
C GLN A 302 -40.35 -16.90 1.73
N PRO A 303 -40.07 -17.86 2.65
CA PRO A 303 -39.31 -17.63 3.88
C PRO A 303 -37.79 -17.44 3.67
N ALA A 304 -37.11 -16.96 4.71
CA ALA A 304 -35.75 -16.38 4.76
C ALA A 304 -34.55 -17.25 4.33
N SER A 305 -34.72 -18.29 3.52
CA SER A 305 -33.61 -19.08 2.96
C SER A 305 -33.78 -19.25 1.45
N LEU A 306 -32.84 -18.70 0.68
CA LEU A 306 -32.74 -18.88 -0.77
C LEU A 306 -32.74 -20.38 -1.13
N PRO A 307 -33.40 -20.80 -2.23
CA PRO A 307 -33.30 -22.16 -2.71
C PRO A 307 -31.84 -22.46 -3.11
N THR A 308 -31.33 -23.60 -2.66
CA THR A 308 -29.97 -24.05 -2.97
C THR A 308 -29.89 -24.35 -4.47
N LEU A 309 -29.06 -23.60 -5.21
CA LEU A 309 -28.73 -23.93 -6.60
C LEU A 309 -28.24 -25.39 -6.66
N PRO A 310 -28.63 -26.19 -7.68
CA PRO A 310 -27.99 -27.47 -7.94
C PRO A 310 -26.48 -27.27 -8.01
N THR A 311 -25.72 -28.10 -7.31
CA THR A 311 -24.25 -27.98 -7.18
C THR A 311 -23.57 -27.81 -8.54
N GLU A 312 -24.08 -28.48 -9.56
CA GLU A 312 -23.59 -28.42 -10.94
C GLU A 312 -23.74 -27.03 -11.59
N MET A 313 -24.84 -26.32 -11.30
CA MET A 313 -25.08 -24.96 -11.79
C MET A 313 -24.26 -23.94 -11.01
N ALA A 314 -24.16 -24.09 -9.69
CA ALA A 314 -23.28 -23.26 -8.87
C ALA A 314 -21.82 -23.41 -9.33
N ASP A 315 -21.37 -24.64 -9.59
CA ASP A 315 -20.06 -24.96 -10.14
C ASP A 315 -19.83 -24.30 -11.50
N LEU A 316 -20.79 -24.37 -12.41
CA LEU A 316 -20.69 -23.75 -13.74
C LEU A 316 -20.67 -22.21 -13.68
N ILE A 317 -21.52 -21.61 -12.83
CA ILE A 317 -21.56 -20.16 -12.61
C ILE A 317 -20.24 -19.69 -12.04
N MET A 318 -19.72 -20.41 -11.03
CA MET A 318 -18.42 -20.10 -10.47
C MET A 318 -17.33 -20.25 -11.54
N ASP A 319 -17.22 -21.37 -12.25
CA ASP A 319 -16.21 -21.56 -13.30
C ASP A 319 -16.25 -20.48 -14.40
N LYS A 320 -17.43 -19.93 -14.71
CA LYS A 320 -17.58 -18.82 -15.69
C LYS A 320 -17.45 -17.42 -15.10
N ALA A 321 -17.52 -17.27 -13.78
CA ALA A 321 -17.39 -15.99 -13.13
C ALA A 321 -15.94 -15.49 -13.24
N HIS A 322 -15.80 -14.24 -13.69
CA HIS A 322 -14.53 -13.52 -13.73
C HIS A 322 -14.16 -12.89 -12.37
N TYR A 323 -14.88 -13.30 -11.33
CA TYR A 323 -14.79 -12.83 -9.95
C TYR A 323 -14.15 -13.91 -9.09
N TRP A 324 -13.04 -13.58 -8.45
CA TRP A 324 -12.21 -14.54 -7.74
C TRP A 324 -11.84 -14.02 -6.34
N GLN A 325 -11.73 -14.91 -5.36
CA GLN A 325 -11.24 -14.55 -4.01
C GLN A 325 -9.70 -14.41 -3.97
N GLY A 326 -9.03 -14.71 -5.09
CA GLY A 326 -7.67 -15.25 -5.15
C GLY A 326 -6.54 -14.45 -4.52
N VAL A 327 -5.37 -15.10 -4.46
CA VAL A 327 -4.14 -14.52 -3.93
C VAL A 327 -3.37 -13.87 -5.07
N GLU A 328 -3.17 -12.57 -4.97
CA GLU A 328 -2.24 -11.83 -5.81
C GLU A 328 -0.88 -11.74 -5.11
N LYS A 329 0.21 -12.02 -5.83
CA LYS A 329 1.54 -11.67 -5.39
C LYS A 329 2.26 -10.80 -6.41
N ILE A 330 2.76 -9.68 -5.90
CA ILE A 330 3.51 -8.68 -6.66
C ILE A 330 5.00 -8.88 -6.36
N LYS A 331 5.83 -8.74 -7.38
CA LYS A 331 7.26 -8.45 -7.20
C LYS A 331 7.52 -7.03 -7.72
N ARG A 332 8.00 -6.14 -6.86
CA ARG A 332 8.47 -4.79 -7.24
C ARG A 332 9.78 -4.47 -6.52
N GLU A 333 10.79 -4.16 -7.34
CA GLU A 333 12.15 -3.62 -7.11
C GLU A 333 13.34 -4.59 -6.95
N ASP A 334 14.51 -4.04 -7.31
CA ASP A 334 15.59 -4.56 -8.15
C ASP A 334 16.23 -5.93 -7.78
N PHE A 335 16.32 -6.80 -8.80
CA PHE A 335 17.33 -7.85 -9.00
C PHE A 335 17.63 -8.93 -7.94
N ASP A 336 16.76 -9.28 -6.99
CA ASP A 336 17.16 -10.33 -6.01
C ASP A 336 16.16 -11.47 -5.69
N VAL A 337 15.07 -11.62 -6.45
CA VAL A 337 14.17 -12.78 -6.26
C VAL A 337 13.85 -13.48 -7.57
N ASP A 338 14.51 -14.60 -7.85
CA ASP A 338 14.36 -15.39 -9.08
C ASP A 338 12.97 -16.04 -9.25
N THR A 339 12.04 -15.92 -8.29
CA THR A 339 10.79 -16.72 -8.32
C THR A 339 9.64 -16.02 -7.59
N LEU A 340 8.48 -15.92 -8.24
CA LEU A 340 7.21 -15.56 -7.62
C LEU A 340 6.58 -16.81 -6.99
N LYS A 341 6.10 -16.69 -5.76
CA LYS A 341 5.58 -17.83 -4.99
C LYS A 341 4.27 -17.47 -4.28
N VAL A 342 3.19 -18.15 -4.61
CA VAL A 342 1.90 -18.04 -3.90
C VAL A 342 1.63 -19.32 -3.12
N THR A 343 1.30 -19.17 -1.84
CA THR A 343 0.81 -20.27 -0.99
C THR A 343 -0.70 -20.15 -0.86
N MET A 344 -1.40 -21.26 -1.02
CA MET A 344 -2.85 -21.32 -0.87
C MET A 344 -3.24 -20.98 0.57
N PRO A 345 -4.32 -20.19 0.80
CA PRO A 345 -4.74 -19.86 2.15
C PRO A 345 -5.16 -21.11 2.93
N GLN A 346 -5.40 -20.96 4.23
CA GLN A 346 -5.99 -22.03 5.04
C GLN A 346 -7.52 -22.00 4.91
N GLY A 347 -8.14 -23.17 4.71
CA GLY A 347 -9.59 -23.24 4.54
C GLY A 347 -10.10 -24.56 3.95
N ASN A 348 -11.24 -25.02 4.47
CA ASN A 348 -11.78 -26.36 4.24
C ASN A 348 -12.23 -26.67 2.78
N SER A 349 -12.18 -25.74 1.83
CA SER A 349 -12.68 -25.96 0.46
C SER A 349 -12.07 -25.02 -0.58
N ILE A 350 -10.76 -25.04 -0.77
CA ILE A 350 -10.12 -24.27 -1.85
C ILE A 350 -10.32 -24.97 -3.19
N ARG A 351 -10.88 -24.25 -4.16
CA ARG A 351 -10.98 -24.71 -5.55
C ARG A 351 -10.26 -23.76 -6.49
N VAL A 352 -9.03 -24.12 -6.89
CA VAL A 352 -8.27 -23.34 -7.87
C VAL A 352 -8.89 -23.44 -9.26
N LYS A 353 -9.16 -22.29 -9.85
CA LYS A 353 -9.77 -22.09 -11.17
C LYS A 353 -8.78 -21.70 -12.25
N THR A 354 -7.69 -21.03 -11.90
CA THR A 354 -6.69 -20.60 -12.87
C THR A 354 -5.44 -20.09 -12.17
N ILE A 355 -4.32 -20.14 -12.89
CA ILE A 355 -3.11 -19.40 -12.57
C ILE A 355 -2.88 -18.38 -13.68
N GLN A 356 -2.76 -17.10 -13.33
CA GLN A 356 -2.41 -16.03 -14.26
C GLN A 356 -1.03 -15.48 -13.93
N VAL A 357 -0.22 -15.27 -14.97
CA VAL A 357 1.06 -14.58 -14.87
C VAL A 357 1.05 -13.46 -15.88
N LEU A 358 1.17 -12.23 -15.37
CA LEU A 358 1.21 -11.02 -16.17
C LEU A 358 2.59 -10.37 -15.98
N ARG A 359 3.23 -10.03 -17.10
CA ARG A 359 4.56 -9.40 -17.16
C ARG A 359 4.53 -8.20 -18.07
N ASP A 360 5.26 -7.17 -17.70
CA ASP A 360 5.61 -6.05 -18.55
C ASP A 360 7.11 -5.83 -18.49
N TRP A 361 7.76 -5.69 -19.65
CA TRP A 361 9.18 -5.43 -19.76
C TRP A 361 9.48 -3.98 -20.13
N SER A 362 10.69 -3.52 -19.82
CA SER A 362 11.16 -2.20 -20.23
C SER A 362 11.36 -2.12 -21.73
N GLU A 363 11.80 -3.24 -22.32
CA GLU A 363 11.89 -3.43 -23.76
C GLU A 363 11.31 -4.79 -24.14
N ARG A 364 10.74 -4.87 -25.35
CA ARG A 364 10.23 -6.11 -25.89
C ARG A 364 11.34 -7.18 -25.91
N PRO A 365 11.09 -8.39 -25.37
CA PRO A 365 12.03 -9.48 -25.47
C PRO A 365 12.34 -9.82 -26.94
N LYS A 366 13.62 -10.04 -27.27
CA LYS A 366 14.07 -10.23 -28.66
C LYS A 366 13.65 -11.58 -29.21
N HIS A 367 13.53 -12.59 -28.36
CA HIS A 367 13.05 -13.92 -28.71
C HIS A 367 11.74 -14.21 -27.98
N THR A 368 10.83 -14.94 -28.63
CA THR A 368 9.55 -15.35 -28.03
C THR A 368 9.74 -16.23 -26.79
N ASP A 369 10.86 -16.94 -26.71
CA ASP A 369 11.22 -17.81 -25.59
C ASP A 369 11.69 -17.03 -24.36
N ASP A 370 12.16 -15.79 -24.53
CA ASP A 370 12.57 -14.92 -23.43
C ASP A 370 11.37 -14.53 -22.54
N GLY A 371 10.14 -14.64 -23.07
CA GLY A 371 8.90 -14.41 -22.31
C GLY A 371 8.41 -15.61 -21.50
N ALA A 372 9.02 -16.79 -21.66
CA ALA A 372 8.59 -18.02 -21.02
C ALA A 372 8.84 -18.01 -19.50
N PHE A 373 8.18 -18.93 -18.80
CA PHE A 373 8.44 -19.20 -17.40
C PHE A 373 8.19 -20.63 -17.02
N ASP A 374 8.92 -21.10 -16.02
CA ASP A 374 8.71 -22.37 -15.40
C ASP A 374 7.68 -22.22 -14.28
N LEU A 375 6.60 -22.98 -14.39
CA LEU A 375 5.56 -23.13 -13.40
C LEU A 375 5.83 -24.41 -12.61
N THR A 376 6.02 -24.30 -11.31
CA THR A 376 6.17 -25.44 -10.40
C THR A 376 5.04 -25.41 -9.36
N VAL A 377 4.28 -26.50 -9.25
CA VAL A 377 3.28 -26.69 -8.19
C VAL A 377 3.85 -27.66 -7.16
N ARG A 378 3.89 -27.26 -5.90
CA ARG A 378 4.37 -28.07 -4.77
C ARG A 378 3.23 -28.30 -3.77
N ASP A 379 3.25 -29.45 -3.13
CA ASP A 379 2.33 -29.75 -2.02
C ASP A 379 2.81 -29.14 -0.69
N GLU A 380 2.05 -29.39 0.36
CA GLU A 380 2.33 -28.93 1.73
C GLU A 380 3.64 -29.49 2.32
N GLN A 381 4.19 -30.59 1.78
CA GLN A 381 5.49 -31.14 2.15
C GLN A 381 6.64 -30.62 1.26
N GLY A 382 6.34 -29.76 0.28
CA GLY A 382 7.30 -29.20 -0.68
C GLY A 382 7.62 -30.13 -1.87
N ALA A 383 6.95 -31.27 -2.01
CA ALA A 383 7.16 -32.19 -3.12
C ALA A 383 6.51 -31.63 -4.40
N VAL A 384 7.25 -31.72 -5.52
CA VAL A 384 6.77 -31.23 -6.82
C VAL A 384 5.66 -32.15 -7.34
N ARG A 385 4.47 -31.59 -7.51
CA ARG A 385 3.29 -32.27 -8.06
C ARG A 385 3.11 -32.02 -9.55
N HIS A 386 3.61 -30.90 -10.04
CA HIS A 386 3.60 -30.55 -11.46
C HIS A 386 4.67 -29.52 -11.78
N GLU A 387 5.29 -29.65 -12.94
CA GLU A 387 6.29 -28.71 -13.44
C GLU A 387 6.15 -28.61 -14.96
N CYS A 388 6.08 -27.40 -15.50
CA CYS A 388 6.08 -27.16 -16.94
C CYS A 388 6.60 -25.76 -17.29
N THR A 389 7.15 -25.62 -18.49
CA THR A 389 7.46 -24.31 -19.08
C THR A 389 6.23 -23.79 -19.83
N VAL A 390 5.83 -22.56 -19.52
CA VAL A 390 4.65 -21.89 -20.05
C VAL A 390 5.07 -20.68 -20.88
N HIS A 391 4.51 -20.58 -22.08
CA HIS A 391 4.68 -19.42 -22.95
C HIS A 391 3.46 -18.49 -22.86
N PRO A 392 3.65 -17.15 -22.86
CA PRO A 392 2.54 -16.20 -22.87
C PRO A 392 1.62 -16.39 -24.09
N THR A 393 0.31 -16.31 -23.84
CA THR A 393 -0.74 -16.42 -24.86
C THR A 393 -1.08 -15.08 -25.51
N PHE A 394 -0.84 -13.98 -24.81
CA PHE A 394 -1.02 -12.62 -25.31
C PHE A 394 0.29 -11.86 -25.15
N VAL A 395 0.76 -11.23 -26.24
CA VAL A 395 1.97 -10.41 -26.25
C VAL A 395 1.68 -9.13 -27.02
N GLU A 396 1.75 -7.98 -26.37
CA GLU A 396 1.58 -6.65 -27.00
C GLU A 396 2.70 -5.71 -26.56
N SER A 397 3.45 -5.17 -27.53
CA SER A 397 4.67 -4.35 -27.34
C SER A 397 5.65 -4.95 -26.34
N ASN A 398 5.46 -4.72 -25.03
CA ASN A 398 6.28 -5.23 -23.94
C ASN A 398 5.49 -5.99 -22.86
N LEU A 399 4.20 -6.24 -23.07
CA LEU A 399 3.33 -6.94 -22.13
C LEU A 399 3.18 -8.40 -22.53
N ALA A 400 3.21 -9.32 -21.56
CA ALA A 400 2.88 -10.73 -21.72
C ALA A 400 1.87 -11.17 -20.68
N LEU A 401 0.87 -11.94 -21.12
CA LEU A 401 -0.08 -12.62 -20.24
C LEU A 401 -0.12 -14.11 -20.58
N ALA A 402 0.02 -14.93 -19.55
CA ALA A 402 -0.27 -16.35 -19.58
C ALA A 402 -1.41 -16.66 -18.61
N THR A 403 -2.38 -17.45 -19.07
CA THR A 403 -3.47 -17.95 -18.23
C THR A 403 -3.52 -19.47 -18.32
N ILE A 404 -3.37 -20.14 -17.19
CA ILE A 404 -3.33 -21.60 -17.08
C ILE A 404 -4.64 -22.07 -16.45
N TRP A 405 -5.48 -22.69 -17.28
CA TRP A 405 -6.76 -23.23 -16.85
C TRP A 405 -6.63 -24.68 -16.37
N PRO A 406 -7.54 -25.15 -15.49
CA PRO A 406 -7.63 -26.53 -15.04
C PRO A 406 -7.74 -27.55 -16.16
N ALA A 407 -8.33 -27.18 -17.30
CA ALA A 407 -8.40 -28.05 -18.48
C ALA A 407 -7.02 -28.32 -19.10
N SER A 408 -6.13 -27.32 -19.06
CA SER A 408 -4.74 -27.45 -19.52
C SER A 408 -3.86 -28.16 -18.49
N THR A 409 -4.21 -28.02 -17.21
CA THR A 409 -3.41 -28.50 -16.07
C THR A 409 -4.32 -29.12 -15.00
N PRO A 410 -4.71 -30.41 -15.12
CA PRO A 410 -5.70 -31.04 -14.23
C PRO A 410 -5.33 -31.05 -12.74
N ILE A 411 -4.03 -30.99 -12.41
CA ILE A 411 -3.54 -30.95 -11.02
C ILE A 411 -4.06 -29.72 -10.26
N LEU A 412 -4.42 -28.62 -10.96
CA LEU A 412 -4.92 -27.41 -10.32
C LEU A 412 -6.19 -27.67 -9.49
N ARG A 413 -7.06 -28.58 -9.96
CA ARG A 413 -8.29 -28.97 -9.22
C ARG A 413 -8.00 -29.74 -7.93
N GLN A 414 -6.80 -30.28 -7.79
CA GLN A 414 -6.39 -31.13 -6.67
C GLN A 414 -5.63 -30.34 -5.60
N MET A 415 -5.29 -29.08 -5.87
CA MET A 415 -4.60 -28.22 -4.92
C MET A 415 -5.40 -28.08 -3.62
N ARG A 416 -4.68 -27.98 -2.51
CA ARG A 416 -5.21 -27.88 -1.14
C ARG A 416 -4.62 -26.66 -0.44
N GLU A 417 -5.04 -26.44 0.80
CA GLU A 417 -4.37 -25.49 1.69
C GLU A 417 -2.87 -25.77 1.77
N ASP A 418 -2.08 -24.71 1.97
CA ASP A 418 -0.62 -24.74 2.05
C ASP A 418 0.12 -25.24 0.79
N TRP A 419 -0.59 -25.67 -0.26
CA TRP A 419 0.02 -25.92 -1.57
C TRP A 419 0.56 -24.62 -2.16
N GLU A 420 1.58 -24.78 -2.99
CA GLU A 420 2.36 -23.67 -3.46
C GLU A 420 2.45 -23.65 -4.98
N VAL A 421 2.27 -22.46 -5.54
CA VAL A 421 2.51 -22.16 -6.95
C VAL A 421 3.75 -21.28 -7.04
N GLN A 422 4.78 -21.79 -7.69
CA GLN A 422 5.99 -21.06 -8.01
C GLN A 422 6.03 -20.75 -9.51
N VAL A 423 6.43 -19.53 -9.84
CA VAL A 423 6.72 -19.09 -11.21
C VAL A 423 8.12 -18.53 -11.26
N ARG A 424 8.97 -19.14 -12.07
CA ARG A 424 10.35 -18.71 -12.32
C ARG A 424 10.48 -18.23 -13.77
N PRO A 425 10.85 -16.97 -14.02
CA PRO A 425 11.17 -16.53 -15.38
C PRO A 425 12.36 -17.31 -15.92
N THR A 426 12.26 -17.73 -17.19
CA THR A 426 13.39 -18.33 -17.91
C THR A 426 14.44 -17.26 -18.23
N PHE A 427 14.01 -16.00 -18.39
CA PHE A 427 14.85 -14.82 -18.54
C PHE A 427 14.36 -13.68 -17.61
N PRO A 428 15.03 -13.43 -16.47
CA PRO A 428 14.53 -12.51 -15.44
C PRO A 428 14.84 -11.02 -15.68
N ARG A 429 15.59 -10.67 -16.73
CA ARG A 429 16.04 -9.28 -16.92
C ARG A 429 14.92 -8.40 -17.46
N ASP A 430 15.01 -7.12 -17.11
CA ASP A 430 14.23 -6.04 -17.73
C ASP A 430 12.70 -6.12 -17.49
N VAL A 431 12.24 -6.95 -16.54
CA VAL A 431 10.83 -7.00 -16.11
C VAL A 431 10.52 -5.78 -15.23
N LEU A 432 9.66 -4.88 -15.72
CA LEU A 432 9.20 -3.69 -14.99
C LEU A 432 8.08 -4.01 -14.01
N PHE A 433 7.20 -4.92 -14.42
CA PHE A 433 6.02 -5.30 -13.67
C PHE A 433 5.79 -6.80 -13.82
N GLU A 434 5.58 -7.51 -12.72
CA GLU A 434 5.22 -8.92 -12.72
C GLU A 434 4.18 -9.18 -11.64
N ARG A 435 3.12 -9.91 -12.02
CA ARG A 435 2.11 -10.40 -11.09
C ARG A 435 1.84 -11.87 -11.34
N LEU A 436 1.88 -12.62 -10.25
CA LEU A 436 1.37 -13.99 -10.18
C LEU A 436 0.05 -13.95 -9.42
N TYR A 437 -0.97 -14.50 -10.05
CA TYR A 437 -2.30 -14.58 -9.49
C TYR A 437 -2.79 -16.03 -9.52
N VAL A 438 -3.29 -16.52 -8.38
CA VAL A 438 -3.96 -17.82 -8.31
C VAL A 438 -5.42 -17.61 -7.94
N GLY A 439 -6.29 -17.82 -8.91
CA GLY A 439 -7.73 -17.68 -8.73
C GLY A 439 -8.32 -18.91 -8.09
N TYR A 440 -8.95 -18.75 -6.94
CA TYR A 440 -9.71 -19.80 -6.27
C TYR A 440 -11.06 -19.28 -5.78
N VAL A 441 -11.87 -20.24 -5.35
CA VAL A 441 -13.16 -20.08 -4.68
C VAL A 441 -13.14 -20.87 -3.39
#